data_AF-A0A8S3GKC4-F1
#
_entry.id   AF-A0A8S3GKC4-F1
#
_cell.length_a   1.000
_cell.length_b   1.000
_cell.length_c   1.000
_cell.angle_alpha   90.00
_cell.angle_beta   90.00
_cell.angle_gamma   90.00
#
_symmetry.space_group_name_H-M   'P 1'
#
loop_
_entity.id
_entity.type
_entity.pdbx_description
1 polymer ?
#
loop_
_entity_poly.entity_id
_entity_poly.type
_entity_poly.pdbx_seq_one_letter_code
_entity_poly.pdbx_strand_id
1 'polypeptide(L)' 'GDTTNGQVVAGGKGAGNGLNQLNGPTDVLIDKETDSLIICDAE' A
#
# COMPACT_ATOMS: atom_id res chain seq x y z
N GLY A 1 9.08 -9.94 -22.53
CA GLY A 1 7.82 -10.06 -21.79
C GLY A 1 8.09 -9.53 -20.42
N ASP A 2 7.47 -8.41 -20.07
CA ASP A 2 7.72 -7.67 -18.84
C ASP A 2 7.17 -8.46 -17.65
N THR A 3 8.02 -9.26 -17.00
CA THR A 3 7.70 -9.92 -15.74
C THR A 3 8.20 -9.02 -14.62
N THR A 4 7.47 -7.94 -14.35
CA THR A 4 7.63 -7.22 -13.09
C THR A 4 7.26 -8.18 -11.96
N ASN A 5 8.27 -8.67 -11.22
CA ASN A 5 8.08 -9.52 -10.04
C ASN A 5 7.56 -8.68 -8.86
N GLY A 6 6.40 -8.06 -9.03
CA GLY A 6 5.70 -7.32 -7.99
C GLY A 6 4.74 -8.22 -7.23
N GLN A 7 4.64 -8.03 -5.91
CA GLN A 7 3.60 -8.64 -5.09
C GLN A 7 2.64 -7.55 -4.62
N VAL A 8 1.33 -7.82 -4.70
CA VAL A 8 0.33 -6.98 -4.05
C VAL A 8 0.34 -7.28 -2.56
N VAL A 9 0.80 -6.33 -1.75
CA VAL A 9 0.93 -6.48 -0.29
C VAL A 9 -0.26 -5.91 0.47
N ALA A 10 -0.92 -4.87 -0.07
CA ALA A 10 -2.12 -4.25 0.49
C ALA A 10 -3.07 -3.79 -0.63
N GLY A 11 -4.36 -3.78 -0.37
CA GLY A 11 -5.40 -3.45 -1.34
C GLY A 11 -5.94 -4.66 -2.12
N GLY A 12 -6.98 -4.45 -2.93
CA GLY A 12 -7.64 -5.51 -3.71
C GLY A 12 -8.53 -6.47 -2.91
N LYS A 13 -8.72 -6.25 -1.61
CA LYS A 13 -9.53 -7.09 -0.70
C LYS A 13 -10.74 -6.36 -0.10
N GLY A 14 -11.22 -5.32 -0.79
CA GLY A 14 -12.22 -4.40 -0.27
C GLY A 14 -11.67 -3.46 0.81
N ALA A 15 -12.51 -2.51 1.21
CA ALA A 15 -12.16 -1.49 2.19
C ALA A 15 -12.27 -2.04 3.62
N GLY A 16 -11.33 -1.68 4.51
CA GLY A 16 -11.35 -2.02 5.93
C GLY A 16 -9.99 -1.95 6.62
N ASN A 17 -9.97 -2.26 7.92
CA ASN A 17 -8.82 -2.08 8.83
C ASN A 17 -7.90 -3.31 8.95
N GLY A 18 -8.03 -4.30 8.06
CA GLY A 18 -7.14 -5.47 8.04
C GLY A 18 -5.74 -5.12 7.52
N LEU A 19 -4.71 -5.88 7.92
CA LEU A 19 -3.30 -5.62 7.55
C LEU A 19 -3.01 -5.52 6.03
N ASN A 20 -3.91 -6.05 5.20
CA ASN A 20 -3.80 -6.04 3.73
C ASN A 20 -5.00 -5.38 3.05
N GLN A 21 -5.79 -4.64 3.80
CA GLN A 21 -6.88 -3.80 3.31
C GLN A 21 -6.44 -2.33 3.41
N LEU A 22 -7.07 -1.49 2.57
CA LEU A 22 -6.92 -0.04 2.59
C LEU A 22 -8.32 0.53 2.54
N ASN A 23 -8.57 1.63 3.23
CA ASN A 23 -9.84 2.33 3.18
C ASN A 23 -9.68 3.84 2.98
N GLY A 24 -9.76 4.21 1.71
CA GLY A 24 -9.66 5.60 1.28
C GLY A 24 -8.25 6.18 1.44
N PRO A 25 -7.19 5.54 0.92
CA PRO A 25 -5.86 6.14 0.97
C PRO A 25 -5.82 7.47 0.23
N THR A 26 -5.23 8.47 0.87
CA THR A 26 -5.20 9.86 0.41
C THR A 26 -3.84 10.28 -0.13
N ASP A 27 -2.77 9.64 0.34
CA ASP A 27 -1.40 9.95 -0.07
C ASP A 27 -0.47 8.73 0.06
N VAL A 28 0.68 8.80 -0.63
CA VAL A 28 1.73 7.78 -0.59
C VAL A 28 3.10 8.46 -0.53
N LEU A 29 3.91 8.04 0.43
CA LEU A 29 5.25 8.58 0.65
C LEU A 29 6.30 7.48 0.58
N ILE A 30 7.49 7.85 0.07
CA ILE A 30 8.67 6.99 0.10
C ILE A 30 9.64 7.59 1.11
N ASP A 31 9.85 6.88 2.21
CA ASP A 31 10.90 7.18 3.16
C ASP A 31 12.17 6.45 2.73
N LYS A 32 13.15 7.21 2.23
CA LYS A 32 14.44 6.68 1.78
C LYS A 32 15.41 6.40 2.92
N GLU A 33 15.18 6.96 4.10
CA GLU A 33 16.03 6.70 5.27
C GLU A 33 15.75 5.32 5.85
N THR A 34 14.46 4.96 5.93
CA THR A 34 14.01 3.66 6.46
C THR A 34 13.69 2.63 5.37
N ASP A 35 13.89 2.97 4.09
CA ASP A 35 13.52 2.16 2.91
C ASP A 35 12.06 1.66 2.97
N SER A 36 11.15 2.55 3.38
CA SER A 36 9.75 2.22 3.63
C SER A 36 8.82 2.97 2.68
N LEU A 37 7.74 2.30 2.28
CA LEU A 37 6.60 2.91 1.60
C LEU A 37 5.48 3.12 2.63
N ILE A 38 5.05 4.36 2.80
CA ILE A 38 4.01 4.75 3.75
C ILE A 38 2.76 5.12 2.97
N ILE A 39 1.61 4.61 3.40
CA ILE A 39 0.29 4.90 2.81
C ILE A 39 -0.52 5.66 3.85
N CYS A 40 -0.98 6.87 3.52
CA CYS A 40 -1.85 7.66 4.37
C CYS A 40 -3.31 7.21 4.16
N ASP A 41 -3.75 6.23 4.92
CA ASP A 41 -5.13 5.74 4.90
C ASP A 41 -6.07 6.67 5.69
N ALA A 42 -7.31 6.83 5.21
CA ALA A 42 -8.23 7.83 5.76
C ALA A 42 -9.22 7.31 6.82
N GLU A 43 -9.36 5.99 6.99
CA GLU A 43 -10.26 5.41 7.98
C GLU A 43 -9.84 5.58 9.44
#